data_AF-A0AA37GSA4-F1
#
_entry.id   AF-A0AA37GSA4-F1
#
_cell.length_a   1.000
_cell.length_b   1.000
_cell.length_c   1.000
_cell.angle_alpha   90.00
_cell.angle_beta   90.00
_cell.angle_gamma   90.00
#
_symmetry.space_group_name_H-M   'P 1'
#
loop_
_entity.id
_entity.type
_entity.pdbx_description
1 polymer ?
#
loop_
_entity_poly.entity_id
_entity_poly.type
_entity_poly.pdbx_seq_one_letter_code
_entity_poly.pdbx_strand_id
1 'polypeptide(L)'
;MAKSVLYTGATGFVRFRGGTVLSQLLNTSYPEVKNLSITVLVRKQDQASLLKQRGVEAIVFEGLDDSEFLKKTASEYDYVIHTPSGFHTGSAVALIEGLAQRKKQTGKDVHFIHTSGTSNLAERTITKETGDVHEWSDKEKVFEFEEEKEAEETYAQRTTDIAVVKTGERTGVKTYIMMPPTIYGRGTGFFNRGSMQIPSIIRGAIKAGVPEYVGDGTARLGHVHVTDLALLYELVLNKILSGDEIPNGRRGIYFSNTGSHNWRDIAGYVGRAGFSLGALKSAKPRSVTLEEAASTWLKATPQVAEMNYAAK
;
A
#
# COMPACT_ATOMS: atom_id res chain seq x y z
N MET A 1 24.97 18.66 -3.86
CA MET A 1 24.91 17.24 -3.44
C MET A 1 23.69 16.63 -4.08
N ALA A 2 23.82 15.44 -4.68
CA ALA A 2 22.67 14.72 -5.24
C ALA A 2 21.70 14.35 -4.12
N LYS A 3 20.40 14.54 -4.35
CA LYS A 3 19.33 14.16 -3.42
C LYS A 3 19.24 12.63 -3.36
N SER A 4 19.19 12.04 -2.16
CA SER A 4 19.21 10.58 -1.97
C SER A 4 17.91 10.05 -1.36
N VAL A 5 17.41 8.93 -1.91
CA VAL A 5 16.19 8.25 -1.47
C VAL A 5 16.53 6.86 -0.96
N LEU A 6 16.08 6.55 0.26
CA LEU A 6 16.01 5.18 0.75
C LEU A 6 14.65 4.58 0.38
N TYR A 7 14.68 3.44 -0.30
CA TYR A 7 13.49 2.75 -0.79
C TYR A 7 13.34 1.39 -0.11
N THR A 8 12.13 1.09 0.37
CA THR A 8 11.82 -0.23 0.92
C THR A 8 10.62 -0.83 0.20
N GLY A 9 10.59 -2.16 0.09
CA GLY A 9 9.46 -2.90 -0.51
C GLY A 9 9.51 -3.09 -2.03
N ALA A 10 10.63 -2.80 -2.67
CA ALA A 10 10.80 -2.90 -4.13
C ALA A 10 10.56 -4.32 -4.69
N THR A 11 10.78 -5.35 -3.88
CA THR A 11 10.63 -6.75 -4.31
C THR A 11 9.17 -7.19 -4.34
N GLY A 12 8.29 -6.42 -3.71
CA GLY A 12 6.86 -6.70 -3.67
C GLY A 12 6.48 -8.03 -3.02
N PHE A 13 7.33 -8.56 -2.12
CA PHE A 13 7.12 -9.86 -1.47
C PHE A 13 5.77 -9.96 -0.76
N VAL A 14 5.37 -8.90 -0.04
CA VAL A 14 4.05 -8.81 0.59
C VAL A 14 3.04 -8.18 -0.38
N ARG A 15 3.41 -7.10 -1.09
CA ARG A 15 2.54 -6.37 -2.03
C ARG A 15 3.33 -5.89 -3.26
N PHE A 16 2.93 -6.30 -4.46
CA PHE A 16 3.56 -6.04 -5.77
C PHE A 16 3.77 -4.56 -6.18
N ARG A 17 3.02 -3.63 -5.58
CA ARG A 17 3.07 -2.19 -5.90
C ARG A 17 4.46 -1.58 -5.80
N GLY A 18 5.28 -1.98 -4.82
CA GLY A 18 6.60 -1.39 -4.60
C GLY A 18 7.54 -1.57 -5.79
N GLY A 19 7.50 -2.73 -6.45
CA GLY A 19 8.28 -2.94 -7.66
C GLY A 19 7.85 -2.05 -8.82
N THR A 20 6.55 -1.79 -8.94
CA THR A 20 5.98 -0.93 -10.00
C THR A 20 6.30 0.54 -9.74
N VAL A 21 6.19 0.99 -8.49
CA VAL A 21 6.62 2.35 -8.10
C VAL A 21 8.10 2.55 -8.38
N LEU A 22 8.98 1.62 -7.97
CA LEU A 22 10.42 1.73 -8.28
C LEU A 22 10.65 1.77 -9.81
N SER A 23 9.99 0.91 -10.57
CA SER A 23 10.09 0.91 -12.03
C SER A 23 9.64 2.24 -12.64
N GLN A 24 8.58 2.87 -12.11
CA GLN A 24 8.11 4.18 -12.57
C GLN A 24 9.17 5.26 -12.31
N LEU A 25 9.71 5.30 -11.09
CA LEU A 25 10.74 6.29 -10.72
C LEU A 25 12.02 6.17 -11.57
N LEU A 26 12.44 4.95 -11.91
CA LEU A 26 13.63 4.72 -12.75
C LEU A 26 13.40 5.11 -14.22
N ASN A 27 12.15 5.10 -14.69
CA ASN A 27 11.78 5.47 -16.06
C ASN A 27 11.12 6.86 -16.14
N THR A 28 11.24 7.65 -15.09
CA THR A 28 10.61 8.97 -14.97
C THR A 28 11.01 9.90 -16.11
N SER A 29 10.08 10.79 -16.52
CA SER A 29 10.39 11.93 -17.38
C SER A 29 10.78 13.18 -16.59
N TYR A 30 10.52 13.24 -15.28
CA TYR A 30 10.77 14.41 -14.44
C TYR A 30 12.27 14.59 -14.14
N PRO A 31 12.88 15.73 -14.50
CA PRO A 31 14.32 15.96 -14.29
C PRO A 31 14.77 15.82 -12.83
N GLU A 32 13.96 16.34 -11.89
CA GLU A 32 14.25 16.26 -10.46
C GLU A 32 14.31 14.80 -9.96
N VAL A 33 13.42 13.94 -10.46
CA VAL A 33 13.37 12.52 -10.10
C VAL A 33 14.51 11.75 -10.78
N LYS A 34 14.84 12.07 -12.04
CA LYS A 34 15.97 11.45 -12.78
C LYS A 34 17.31 11.63 -12.06
N ASN A 35 17.50 12.76 -11.39
CA ASN A 35 18.75 13.09 -10.70
C ASN A 35 18.83 12.49 -9.28
N LEU A 36 17.84 11.72 -8.86
CA LEU A 36 17.85 11.04 -7.56
C LEU A 36 18.75 9.81 -7.56
N SER A 37 19.54 9.69 -6.49
CA SER A 37 20.17 8.41 -6.15
C SER A 37 19.20 7.60 -5.30
N ILE A 38 18.77 6.44 -5.80
CA ILE A 38 17.84 5.53 -5.11
C ILE A 38 18.64 4.33 -4.58
N THR A 39 18.58 4.11 -3.27
CA THR A 39 19.09 2.89 -2.62
C THR A 39 17.94 2.06 -2.08
N VAL A 40 17.97 0.75 -2.37
CA VAL A 40 16.85 -0.16 -2.06
C VAL A 40 17.23 -1.16 -0.97
N LEU A 41 16.39 -1.31 0.05
CA LEU A 41 16.54 -2.38 1.03
C LEU A 41 15.90 -3.68 0.54
N VAL A 42 16.68 -4.77 0.55
CA VAL A 42 16.27 -6.12 0.11
C VAL A 42 16.72 -7.18 1.10
N ARG A 43 16.03 -8.32 1.17
CA ARG A 43 16.32 -9.36 2.17
C ARG A 43 17.26 -10.46 1.69
N LYS A 44 17.62 -10.44 0.41
CA LYS A 44 18.40 -11.50 -0.22
C LYS A 44 19.45 -10.94 -1.16
N GLN A 45 20.60 -11.62 -1.22
CA GLN A 45 21.72 -11.21 -2.05
C GLN A 45 21.42 -11.29 -3.56
N ASP A 46 20.62 -12.27 -3.99
CA ASP A 46 20.18 -12.40 -5.38
C ASP A 46 19.35 -11.18 -5.85
N GLN A 47 18.49 -10.67 -4.97
CA GLN A 47 17.71 -9.45 -5.20
C GLN A 47 18.61 -8.22 -5.33
N ALA A 48 19.63 -8.10 -4.47
CA ALA A 48 20.60 -7.01 -4.53
C ALA A 48 21.42 -7.06 -5.82
N SER A 49 21.90 -8.26 -6.21
CA SER A 49 22.63 -8.46 -7.46
C SER A 49 21.80 -8.10 -8.69
N LEU A 50 20.52 -8.48 -8.73
CA LEU A 50 19.63 -8.11 -9.83
C LEU A 50 19.41 -6.60 -9.92
N LEU A 51 19.19 -5.92 -8.79
CA LEU A 51 19.03 -4.46 -8.76
C LEU A 51 20.31 -3.74 -9.22
N LYS A 52 21.47 -4.21 -8.78
CA LYS A 52 22.77 -3.67 -9.20
C LYS A 52 22.99 -3.80 -10.71
N GLN A 53 22.60 -4.91 -11.32
CA GLN A 53 22.61 -5.08 -12.79
C GLN A 53 21.70 -4.08 -13.53
N ARG A 54 20.69 -3.54 -12.85
CA ARG A 54 19.80 -2.50 -13.36
C ARG A 54 20.24 -1.08 -12.98
N GLY A 55 21.45 -0.91 -12.44
CA GLY A 55 21.98 0.38 -12.03
C GLY A 55 21.36 0.96 -10.75
N VAL A 56 20.76 0.11 -9.92
CA VAL A 56 20.13 0.50 -8.66
C VAL A 56 20.94 -0.04 -7.49
N GLU A 57 21.38 0.85 -6.59
CA GLU A 57 22.07 0.44 -5.38
C GLU A 57 21.12 -0.30 -4.44
N ALA A 58 21.62 -1.35 -3.80
CA ALA A 58 20.82 -2.18 -2.90
C ALA A 58 21.62 -2.60 -1.67
N ILE A 59 20.98 -2.53 -0.51
CA ILE A 59 21.54 -2.95 0.77
C ILE A 59 20.75 -4.14 1.27
N VAL A 60 21.46 -5.20 1.68
CA VAL A 60 20.85 -6.39 2.27
C VAL A 60 20.63 -6.15 3.76
N PHE A 61 19.43 -6.48 4.25
CA PHE A 61 19.05 -6.38 5.66
C PHE A 61 18.18 -7.58 6.08
N GLU A 62 18.09 -7.82 7.39
CA GLU A 62 17.39 -8.99 7.91
C GLU A 62 15.87 -8.91 7.69
N GLY A 63 15.28 -7.76 7.97
CA GLY A 63 13.83 -7.58 7.86
C GLY A 63 13.34 -6.28 8.48
N LEU A 64 12.02 -6.08 8.43
CA LEU A 64 11.38 -4.87 8.94
C LEU A 64 11.43 -4.74 10.46
N ASP A 65 11.65 -5.85 11.17
CA ASP A 65 11.76 -5.89 12.63
C ASP A 65 13.10 -5.34 13.14
N ASP A 66 14.13 -5.23 12.28
CA ASP A 66 15.44 -4.67 12.63
C ASP A 66 15.38 -3.12 12.68
N SER A 67 14.78 -2.63 13.76
CA SER A 67 14.52 -1.20 13.95
C SER A 67 15.81 -0.38 14.09
N GLU A 68 16.87 -0.96 14.67
CA GLU A 68 18.16 -0.28 14.80
C GLU A 68 18.81 -0.07 13.43
N PHE A 69 18.84 -1.10 12.60
CA PHE A 69 19.34 -0.99 11.23
C PHE A 69 18.53 0.00 10.40
N LEU A 70 17.19 -0.07 10.45
CA LEU A 70 16.32 0.83 9.70
C LEU A 70 16.54 2.29 10.10
N LYS A 71 16.63 2.56 11.40
CA LYS A 71 16.88 3.90 11.94
C LYS A 71 18.24 4.43 11.53
N LYS A 72 19.30 3.62 11.69
CA LYS A 72 20.66 4.00 11.29
C LYS A 72 20.73 4.30 9.80
N THR A 73 20.21 3.40 8.97
CA THR A 73 20.25 3.55 7.52
C THR A 73 19.47 4.78 7.06
N ALA A 74 18.25 4.99 7.56
CA ALA A 74 17.44 6.15 7.18
C ALA A 74 18.08 7.50 7.59
N SER A 75 18.98 7.52 8.57
CA SER A 75 19.72 8.74 8.97
C SER A 75 20.70 9.25 7.91
N GLU A 76 20.98 8.46 6.88
CA GLU A 76 21.90 8.82 5.79
C GLU A 76 21.18 9.42 4.56
N TYR A 77 19.84 9.44 4.56
CA TYR A 77 19.01 9.83 3.42
C TYR A 77 18.10 11.00 3.72
N ASP A 78 17.82 11.83 2.71
CA ASP A 78 16.93 12.99 2.84
C ASP A 78 15.45 12.59 2.64
N TYR A 79 15.22 11.49 1.93
CA TYR A 79 13.90 11.00 1.56
C TYR A 79 13.78 9.50 1.83
N VAL A 80 12.63 9.05 2.31
CA VAL A 80 12.31 7.62 2.46
C VAL A 80 10.99 7.31 1.76
N ILE A 81 10.96 6.25 0.94
CA ILE A 81 9.73 5.68 0.36
C ILE A 81 9.51 4.29 0.94
N HIS A 82 8.45 4.16 1.75
CA HIS A 82 8.10 2.95 2.49
C HIS A 82 6.84 2.28 1.92
N THR A 83 7.05 1.28 1.05
CA THR A 83 5.98 0.52 0.38
C THR A 83 5.61 -0.90 0.86
N PRO A 84 6.37 -1.59 1.75
CA PRO A 84 6.11 -2.99 2.11
C PRO A 84 4.72 -3.24 2.70
N SER A 85 4.33 -2.46 3.73
CA SER A 85 3.13 -2.73 4.51
C SER A 85 2.67 -1.49 5.27
N GLY A 86 1.37 -1.25 5.28
CA GLY A 86 0.73 -0.34 6.21
C GLY A 86 0.39 -0.98 7.57
N PHE A 87 0.80 -2.23 7.83
CA PHE A 87 0.52 -2.97 9.07
C PHE A 87 1.74 -3.12 9.98
N HIS A 88 2.85 -2.45 9.68
CA HIS A 88 4.12 -2.66 10.38
C HIS A 88 4.62 -1.36 11.02
N THR A 89 4.03 -1.02 12.17
CA THR A 89 4.30 0.23 12.91
C THR A 89 5.77 0.43 13.24
N GLY A 90 6.46 -0.63 13.70
CA GLY A 90 7.85 -0.54 14.15
C GLY A 90 8.81 -0.02 13.08
N SER A 91 8.69 -0.54 11.86
CA SER A 91 9.53 -0.09 10.72
C SER A 91 9.23 1.34 10.31
N ALA A 92 7.95 1.74 10.30
CA ALA A 92 7.57 3.09 9.92
C ALA A 92 8.14 4.11 10.93
N VAL A 93 7.99 3.85 12.23
CA VAL A 93 8.55 4.69 13.30
C VAL A 93 10.08 4.74 13.22
N ALA A 94 10.75 3.58 13.09
CA ALA A 94 12.21 3.53 13.02
C ALA A 94 12.78 4.36 11.85
N LEU A 95 12.17 4.26 10.67
CA LEU A 95 12.56 5.03 9.49
C LEU A 95 12.37 6.55 9.69
N ILE A 96 11.24 6.98 10.29
CA ILE A 96 11.00 8.39 10.59
C ILE A 96 12.00 8.90 11.64
N GLU A 97 12.32 8.10 12.66
CA GLU A 97 13.33 8.49 13.65
C GLU A 97 14.73 8.60 13.07
N GLY A 98 15.07 7.77 12.08
CA GLY A 98 16.31 7.91 11.32
C GLY A 98 16.34 9.22 10.53
N LEU A 99 15.27 9.52 9.78
CA LEU A 99 15.13 10.80 9.07
C LEU A 99 15.24 11.99 10.03
N ALA A 100 14.69 11.88 11.24
CA ALA A 100 14.81 12.94 12.24
C ALA A 100 16.27 13.21 12.64
N GLN A 101 17.12 12.18 12.69
CA GLN A 101 18.56 12.34 12.91
C GLN A 101 19.21 13.06 11.72
N ARG A 102 18.87 12.69 10.48
CA ARG A 102 19.33 13.39 9.27
C ARG A 102 18.98 14.87 9.29
N LYS A 103 17.75 15.20 9.66
CA LYS A 103 17.27 16.59 9.78
C LYS A 103 18.09 17.38 10.82
N LYS A 104 18.37 16.79 11.99
CA LYS A 104 19.23 17.41 13.01
C LYS A 104 20.66 17.64 12.52
N GLN A 105 21.22 16.71 11.74
CA GLN A 105 22.59 16.82 11.22
C GLN A 105 22.73 17.85 10.10
N THR A 106 21.74 17.95 9.22
CA THR A 106 21.84 18.76 7.99
C THR A 106 21.09 20.09 8.07
N GLY A 107 20.16 20.24 9.01
CA GLY A 107 19.26 21.39 9.10
C GLY A 107 18.22 21.45 7.98
N LYS A 108 18.14 20.44 7.11
CA LYS A 108 17.21 20.40 5.96
C LYS A 108 15.93 19.64 6.29
N ASP A 109 14.88 19.96 5.57
CA ASP A 109 13.67 19.16 5.59
C ASP A 109 13.92 17.76 5.01
N VAL A 110 13.24 16.80 5.62
CA VAL A 110 13.29 15.38 5.27
C VAL A 110 11.87 14.86 5.15
N HIS A 111 11.69 13.88 4.27
CA HIS A 111 10.35 13.49 3.81
C HIS A 111 10.16 11.97 3.85
N PHE A 112 9.02 11.53 4.39
CA PHE A 112 8.65 10.13 4.51
C PHE A 112 7.35 9.87 3.74
N ILE A 113 7.42 9.05 2.69
CA ILE A 113 6.26 8.62 1.91
C ILE A 113 5.91 7.18 2.30
N HIS A 114 4.69 6.96 2.78
CA HIS A 114 4.20 5.69 3.32
C HIS A 114 3.06 5.10 2.48
N THR A 115 2.97 3.77 2.38
CA THR A 115 1.78 3.10 1.85
C THR A 115 0.85 2.58 2.94
N SER A 116 -0.40 3.03 2.92
CA SER A 116 -1.52 2.51 3.71
C SER A 116 -2.56 1.80 2.82
N GLY A 117 -3.85 1.95 3.13
CA GLY A 117 -4.98 1.51 2.32
C GLY A 117 -6.32 2.08 2.81
N THR A 118 -7.29 2.21 1.90
CA THR A 118 -8.61 2.78 2.25
C THR A 118 -9.43 1.88 3.17
N SER A 119 -8.94 0.66 3.47
CA SER A 119 -9.55 -0.20 4.49
C SER A 119 -9.58 0.46 5.88
N ASN A 120 -8.81 1.50 6.14
CA ASN A 120 -8.91 2.27 7.38
C ASN A 120 -10.24 3.01 7.55
N LEU A 121 -10.89 3.33 6.41
CA LEU A 121 -12.11 4.13 6.33
C LEU A 121 -13.36 3.28 6.05
N ALA A 122 -13.18 1.99 5.79
CA ALA A 122 -14.27 1.14 5.35
C ALA A 122 -15.25 0.81 6.48
N GLU A 123 -16.51 0.67 6.13
CA GLU A 123 -17.57 0.33 7.05
C GLU A 123 -18.03 -1.11 6.79
N ARG A 124 -17.98 -1.92 7.85
CA ARG A 124 -18.45 -3.31 7.82
C ARG A 124 -19.94 -3.36 7.50
N THR A 125 -20.33 -4.34 6.70
CA THR A 125 -21.74 -4.55 6.31
C THR A 125 -22.30 -5.90 6.74
N ILE A 126 -21.46 -6.84 7.19
CA ILE A 126 -21.88 -8.16 7.64
C ILE A 126 -21.92 -8.22 9.18
N THR A 127 -20.85 -7.81 9.84
CA THR A 127 -20.74 -7.87 11.32
C THR A 127 -21.23 -6.61 12.02
N LYS A 128 -21.44 -5.52 11.27
CA LYS A 128 -22.03 -4.28 11.77
C LYS A 128 -23.01 -3.74 10.73
N GLU A 129 -24.17 -3.26 11.18
CA GLU A 129 -25.01 -2.39 10.36
C GLU A 129 -24.48 -0.97 10.48
N THR A 130 -24.14 -0.37 9.35
CA THR A 130 -23.58 0.97 9.24
C THR A 130 -24.47 1.80 8.32
N GLY A 131 -24.47 3.12 8.53
CA GLY A 131 -25.36 4.07 7.84
C GLY A 131 -25.03 4.23 6.35
N ASP A 132 -25.35 5.39 5.78
CA ASP A 132 -25.04 5.64 4.37
C ASP A 132 -23.52 5.68 4.12
N VAL A 133 -23.10 5.20 2.95
CA VAL A 133 -21.68 5.23 2.54
C VAL A 133 -21.22 6.68 2.41
N HIS A 134 -20.17 7.05 3.14
CA HIS A 134 -19.53 8.36 2.99
C HIS A 134 -18.52 8.35 1.83
N GLU A 135 -18.72 9.23 0.85
CA GLU A 135 -17.75 9.43 -0.23
C GLU A 135 -16.61 10.35 0.24
N TRP A 136 -15.49 9.73 0.58
CA TRP A 136 -14.32 10.42 1.13
C TRP A 136 -13.54 11.25 0.09
N SER A 137 -13.15 12.45 0.50
CA SER A 137 -12.17 13.32 -0.15
C SER A 137 -10.91 13.47 0.71
N ASP A 138 -9.74 13.49 0.08
CA ASP A 138 -8.46 13.77 0.76
C ASP A 138 -8.34 15.21 1.27
N LYS A 139 -9.33 16.06 0.96
CA LYS A 139 -9.52 17.39 1.53
C LYS A 139 -10.29 17.39 2.86
N GLU A 140 -10.74 16.24 3.34
CA GLU A 140 -11.42 16.12 4.64
C GLU A 140 -10.43 15.85 5.77
N LYS A 141 -10.93 15.78 7.01
CA LYS A 141 -10.17 15.49 8.23
C LYS A 141 -9.98 13.98 8.43
N VAL A 142 -9.34 13.35 7.44
CA VAL A 142 -9.19 11.88 7.38
C VAL A 142 -8.39 11.36 8.58
N PHE A 143 -7.34 12.07 8.99
CA PHE A 143 -6.51 11.68 10.13
C PHE A 143 -7.31 11.66 11.45
N GLU A 144 -8.09 12.72 11.70
CA GLU A 144 -8.92 12.82 12.90
C GLU A 144 -9.97 11.71 12.95
N PHE A 145 -10.58 11.39 11.80
CA PHE A 145 -11.50 10.25 11.69
C PHE A 145 -10.80 8.91 11.99
N GLU A 146 -9.58 8.70 11.51
CA GLU A 146 -8.80 7.50 11.85
C GLU A 146 -8.53 7.42 13.36
N GLU A 147 -8.20 8.54 14.03
CA GLU A 147 -8.01 8.56 15.49
C GLU A 147 -9.29 8.17 16.23
N GLU A 148 -10.43 8.75 15.84
CA GLU A 148 -11.74 8.44 16.43
C GLU A 148 -12.08 6.95 16.26
N LYS A 149 -11.98 6.42 15.04
CA LYS A 149 -12.29 5.02 14.77
C LYS A 149 -11.31 4.05 15.41
N GLU A 150 -10.04 4.42 15.55
CA GLU A 150 -9.04 3.61 16.23
C GLU A 150 -9.31 3.50 17.73
N ALA A 151 -9.84 4.58 18.34
CA ALA A 151 -10.28 4.58 19.74
C ALA A 151 -11.52 3.70 19.96
N GLU A 152 -12.41 3.60 18.97
CA GLU A 152 -13.55 2.67 19.00
C GLU A 152 -13.13 1.21 18.84
N GLU A 153 -12.27 0.92 17.87
CA GLU A 153 -11.80 -0.43 17.59
C GLU A 153 -10.42 -0.41 16.93
N THR A 154 -9.44 -1.06 17.53
CA THR A 154 -8.09 -1.14 16.97
C THR A 154 -8.07 -1.84 15.62
N TYR A 155 -7.44 -1.20 14.63
CA TYR A 155 -7.10 -1.81 13.35
C TYR A 155 -5.65 -1.48 13.01
N ALA A 156 -4.80 -2.51 12.94
CA ALA A 156 -3.35 -2.35 12.85
C ALA A 156 -2.85 -1.43 11.71
N GLN A 157 -3.63 -1.29 10.62
CA GLN A 157 -3.31 -0.34 9.56
C GLN A 157 -3.55 1.13 9.97
N ARG A 158 -4.65 1.43 10.66
CA ARG A 158 -4.88 2.73 11.30
C ARG A 158 -3.86 3.03 12.37
N THR A 159 -3.54 2.05 13.22
CA THR A 159 -2.49 2.20 14.24
C THR A 159 -1.17 2.66 13.62
N THR A 160 -0.82 2.14 12.44
CA THR A 160 0.41 2.51 11.72
C THR A 160 0.33 3.93 11.17
N ASP A 161 -0.77 4.31 10.51
CA ASP A 161 -0.95 5.67 9.96
C ASP A 161 -0.93 6.73 11.04
N ILE A 162 -1.60 6.47 12.17
CA ILE A 162 -1.60 7.34 13.34
C ILE A 162 -0.17 7.51 13.89
N ALA A 163 0.57 6.42 14.00
CA ALA A 163 1.96 6.45 14.47
C ALA A 163 2.89 7.20 13.49
N VAL A 164 2.68 7.06 12.17
CA VAL A 164 3.44 7.78 11.14
C VAL A 164 3.25 9.28 11.31
N VAL A 165 2.01 9.77 11.36
CA VAL A 165 1.72 11.20 11.50
C VAL A 165 2.23 11.73 12.84
N LYS A 166 1.89 11.09 13.97
CA LYS A 166 2.32 11.55 15.30
C LYS A 166 3.84 11.56 15.46
N THR A 167 4.54 10.57 14.89
CA THR A 167 6.01 10.53 14.91
C THR A 167 6.57 11.65 14.02
N GLY A 168 5.98 11.89 12.85
CA GLY A 168 6.33 13.01 11.98
C GLY A 168 6.21 14.36 12.69
N GLU A 169 5.07 14.63 13.33
CA GLU A 169 4.82 15.85 14.12
C GLU A 169 5.84 16.02 15.25
N ARG A 170 6.07 14.96 16.04
CA ARG A 170 7.02 14.96 17.16
C ARG A 170 8.46 15.23 16.72
N THR A 171 8.84 14.78 15.53
CA THR A 171 10.24 14.83 15.04
C THR A 171 10.50 15.92 14.02
N GLY A 172 9.46 16.59 13.52
CA GLY A 172 9.55 17.57 12.44
C GLY A 172 9.81 16.95 11.06
N VAL A 173 9.57 15.65 10.87
CA VAL A 173 9.66 14.96 9.58
C VAL A 173 8.35 15.14 8.82
N LYS A 174 8.41 15.54 7.54
CA LYS A 174 7.23 15.70 6.71
C LYS A 174 6.74 14.34 6.24
N THR A 175 5.51 13.97 6.56
CA THR A 175 4.93 12.64 6.24
C THR A 175 3.84 12.75 5.18
N TYR A 176 3.79 11.76 4.29
CA TYR A 176 2.83 11.62 3.20
C TYR A 176 2.34 10.17 3.14
N ILE A 177 1.05 9.94 3.32
CA ILE A 177 0.43 8.61 3.33
C ILE A 177 -0.32 8.43 2.02
N MET A 178 0.15 7.52 1.18
CA MET A 178 -0.60 7.07 0.02
C MET A 178 -1.58 6.00 0.48
N MET A 179 -2.88 6.28 0.36
CA MET A 179 -3.95 5.41 0.82
C MET A 179 -4.72 4.85 -0.39
N PRO A 180 -4.18 3.80 -1.06
CA PRO A 180 -4.83 3.19 -2.20
C PRO A 180 -6.03 2.33 -1.79
N PRO A 181 -7.06 2.25 -2.64
CA PRO A 181 -8.11 1.26 -2.48
C PRO A 181 -7.66 -0.09 -3.04
N THR A 182 -8.55 -0.87 -3.65
CA THR A 182 -8.18 -2.16 -4.26
C THR A 182 -7.22 -1.93 -5.43
N ILE A 183 -5.97 -2.42 -5.28
CA ILE A 183 -4.94 -2.29 -6.32
C ILE A 183 -5.03 -3.47 -7.29
N TYR A 184 -5.30 -3.19 -8.56
CA TYR A 184 -5.37 -4.20 -9.62
C TYR A 184 -4.36 -3.96 -10.75
N GLY A 185 -4.29 -4.91 -11.68
CA GLY A 185 -3.36 -4.86 -12.82
C GLY A 185 -2.10 -5.70 -12.63
N ARG A 186 -1.32 -5.84 -13.71
CA ARG A 186 0.00 -6.48 -13.69
C ARG A 186 1.06 -5.41 -13.44
N GLY A 187 1.89 -5.61 -12.42
CA GLY A 187 2.98 -4.70 -12.09
C GLY A 187 4.06 -4.66 -13.18
N THR A 188 4.90 -3.64 -13.14
CA THR A 188 6.05 -3.44 -14.05
C THR A 188 7.40 -3.68 -13.36
N GLY A 189 7.40 -3.96 -12.05
CA GLY A 189 8.60 -4.21 -11.27
C GLY A 189 9.38 -5.47 -11.66
N PHE A 190 10.63 -5.54 -11.19
CA PHE A 190 11.58 -6.61 -11.52
C PHE A 190 11.31 -7.96 -10.82
N PHE A 191 10.44 -7.97 -9.81
CA PHE A 191 10.20 -9.13 -8.94
C PHE A 191 8.72 -9.56 -9.01
N ASN A 192 7.98 -9.43 -7.91
CA ASN A 192 6.55 -9.76 -7.91
C ASN A 192 5.74 -8.74 -8.72
N ARG A 193 4.96 -9.22 -9.68
CA ARG A 193 4.09 -8.43 -10.57
C ARG A 193 2.59 -8.73 -10.38
N GLY A 194 2.24 -9.66 -9.49
CA GLY A 194 0.86 -10.12 -9.28
C GLY A 194 0.14 -9.37 -8.17
N SER A 195 -1.13 -9.00 -8.41
CA SER A 195 -1.98 -8.40 -7.40
C SER A 195 -2.40 -9.38 -6.29
N MET A 196 -3.03 -8.87 -5.24
CA MET A 196 -3.40 -9.66 -4.07
C MET A 196 -4.87 -10.08 -4.09
N GLN A 197 -5.80 -9.13 -4.07
CA GLN A 197 -7.21 -9.41 -3.78
C GLN A 197 -7.90 -10.21 -4.88
N ILE A 198 -7.87 -9.72 -6.12
CA ILE A 198 -8.47 -10.43 -7.26
C ILE A 198 -7.82 -11.81 -7.46
N PRO A 199 -6.48 -11.97 -7.39
CA PRO A 199 -5.87 -13.30 -7.45
C PRO A 199 -6.23 -14.23 -6.30
N SER A 200 -6.52 -13.74 -5.10
CA SER A 200 -7.05 -14.57 -4.00
C SER A 200 -8.43 -15.12 -4.34
N ILE A 201 -9.32 -14.31 -4.91
CA ILE A 201 -10.63 -14.77 -5.40
C ILE A 201 -10.47 -15.78 -6.54
N ILE A 202 -9.58 -15.52 -7.50
CA ILE A 202 -9.31 -16.47 -8.60
C ILE A 202 -8.83 -17.82 -8.06
N ARG A 203 -7.88 -17.82 -7.12
CA ARG A 203 -7.39 -19.06 -6.49
C ARG A 203 -8.49 -19.79 -5.71
N GLY A 204 -9.31 -19.05 -4.97
CA GLY A 204 -10.49 -19.58 -4.28
C GLY A 204 -11.45 -20.25 -5.26
N ALA A 205 -11.79 -19.56 -6.35
CA ALA A 205 -12.67 -20.06 -7.39
C ALA A 205 -12.14 -21.34 -8.06
N ILE A 206 -10.85 -21.38 -8.40
CA ILE A 206 -10.22 -22.58 -8.97
C ILE A 206 -10.31 -23.76 -8.00
N LYS A 207 -10.05 -23.53 -6.71
CA LYS A 207 -10.13 -24.56 -5.67
C LYS A 207 -11.57 -25.08 -5.48
N ALA A 208 -12.56 -24.19 -5.51
CA ALA A 208 -13.96 -24.54 -5.40
C ALA A 208 -14.57 -25.11 -6.70
N GLY A 209 -13.93 -24.86 -7.83
CA GLY A 209 -14.44 -25.16 -9.17
C GLY A 209 -15.54 -24.20 -9.65
N VAL A 210 -15.90 -23.20 -8.85
CA VAL A 210 -16.93 -22.19 -9.15
C VAL A 210 -16.50 -20.83 -8.56
N PRO A 211 -16.87 -19.70 -9.18
CA PRO A 211 -16.57 -18.38 -8.64
C PRO A 211 -17.40 -18.08 -7.38
N GLU A 212 -16.80 -17.35 -6.44
CA GLU A 212 -17.39 -17.08 -5.12
C GLU A 212 -17.29 -15.59 -4.77
N TYR A 213 -18.25 -15.09 -4.00
CA TYR A 213 -18.26 -13.74 -3.39
C TYR A 213 -18.81 -13.83 -1.95
N VAL A 214 -18.45 -12.88 -1.09
CA VAL A 214 -18.87 -12.88 0.32
C VAL A 214 -20.22 -12.21 0.50
N GLY A 215 -21.10 -12.82 1.31
CA GLY A 215 -22.39 -12.22 1.67
C GLY A 215 -23.27 -11.99 0.44
N ASP A 216 -23.87 -10.82 0.31
CA ASP A 216 -24.61 -10.45 -0.91
C ASP A 216 -23.66 -10.00 -2.05
N GLY A 217 -22.41 -9.68 -1.76
CA GLY A 217 -21.43 -9.19 -2.73
C GLY A 217 -21.75 -7.81 -3.32
N THR A 218 -22.66 -7.05 -2.72
CA THR A 218 -23.06 -5.69 -3.17
C THR A 218 -22.17 -4.60 -2.61
N ALA A 219 -21.36 -4.93 -1.58
CA ALA A 219 -20.34 -4.06 -1.01
C ALA A 219 -19.49 -3.41 -2.11
N ARG A 220 -19.42 -2.06 -2.10
CA ARG A 220 -18.80 -1.27 -3.15
C ARG A 220 -17.47 -0.72 -2.65
N LEU A 221 -16.37 -1.13 -3.29
CA LEU A 221 -15.04 -0.67 -2.95
C LEU A 221 -14.42 0.11 -4.11
N GLY A 222 -13.60 1.09 -3.76
CA GLY A 222 -12.71 1.75 -4.71
C GLY A 222 -11.72 0.79 -5.37
N HIS A 223 -11.20 1.18 -6.53
CA HIS A 223 -10.06 0.50 -7.15
C HIS A 223 -9.11 1.48 -7.86
N VAL A 224 -7.88 1.02 -8.07
CA VAL A 224 -6.83 1.75 -8.79
C VAL A 224 -5.94 0.78 -9.55
N HIS A 225 -5.57 1.13 -10.79
CA HIS A 225 -4.57 0.34 -11.51
C HIS A 225 -3.17 0.61 -10.92
N VAL A 226 -2.34 -0.42 -10.78
CA VAL A 226 -1.03 -0.32 -10.13
C VAL A 226 -0.09 0.72 -10.77
N THR A 227 -0.22 0.98 -12.07
CA THR A 227 0.55 2.01 -12.78
C THR A 227 0.08 3.42 -12.42
N ASP A 228 -1.23 3.63 -12.27
CA ASP A 228 -1.78 4.93 -11.87
C ASP A 228 -1.40 5.26 -10.43
N LEU A 229 -1.39 4.24 -9.57
CA LEU A 229 -0.81 4.36 -8.23
C LEU A 229 0.66 4.77 -8.30
N ALA A 230 1.46 4.14 -9.16
CA ALA A 230 2.88 4.50 -9.31
C ALA A 230 3.09 5.94 -9.81
N LEU A 231 2.22 6.42 -10.71
CA LEU A 231 2.21 7.82 -11.15
C LEU A 231 1.93 8.79 -10.00
N LEU A 232 1.03 8.45 -9.07
CA LEU A 232 0.79 9.28 -7.89
C LEU A 232 2.04 9.39 -7.00
N TYR A 233 2.76 8.28 -6.77
CA TYR A 233 4.02 8.32 -6.02
C TYR A 233 5.06 9.23 -6.68
N GLU A 234 5.21 9.09 -7.99
CA GLU A 234 6.13 9.92 -8.77
C GLU A 234 5.74 11.40 -8.72
N LEU A 235 4.44 11.72 -8.84
CA LEU A 235 3.93 13.09 -8.79
C LEU A 235 4.20 13.72 -7.42
N VAL A 236 3.88 13.02 -6.33
CA VAL A 236 4.12 13.49 -4.96
C VAL A 236 5.62 13.71 -4.73
N LEU A 237 6.46 12.75 -5.12
CA LEU A 237 7.91 12.88 -5.01
C LEU A 237 8.44 14.06 -5.85
N ASN A 238 8.01 14.21 -7.10
CA ASN A 238 8.42 15.30 -7.96
C ASN A 238 8.07 16.68 -7.36
N LYS A 239 6.86 16.82 -6.79
CA LYS A 239 6.44 18.05 -6.11
C LYS A 239 7.33 18.35 -4.90
N ILE A 240 7.59 17.34 -4.07
CA ILE A 240 8.51 17.46 -2.93
C ILE A 240 9.91 17.91 -3.38
N LEU A 241 10.44 17.29 -4.44
CA LEU A 241 11.78 17.62 -4.94
C LEU A 241 11.85 19.01 -5.58
N SER A 242 10.77 19.46 -6.21
CA SER A 242 10.64 20.79 -6.80
C SER A 242 10.49 21.90 -5.75
N GLY A 243 10.29 21.54 -4.48
CA GLY A 243 10.06 22.48 -3.39
C GLY A 243 8.62 22.99 -3.30
N ASP A 244 7.67 22.33 -3.98
CA ASP A 244 6.25 22.64 -3.87
C ASP A 244 5.77 22.37 -2.44
N GLU A 245 4.99 23.29 -1.89
CA GLU A 245 4.28 23.04 -0.64
C GLU A 245 3.01 22.23 -0.93
N ILE A 246 3.04 20.96 -0.53
CA ILE A 246 1.90 20.05 -0.60
C ILE A 246 1.48 19.62 0.82
N PRO A 247 0.20 19.26 1.02
CA PRO A 247 -0.29 18.79 2.32
C PRO A 247 0.58 17.67 2.90
N ASN A 248 0.92 17.75 4.19
CA ASN A 248 1.73 16.76 4.88
C ASN A 248 1.21 16.56 6.32
N GLY A 249 1.73 15.57 7.04
CA GLY A 249 1.27 15.29 8.40
C GLY A 249 -0.21 14.86 8.41
N ARG A 250 -1.02 15.47 9.29
CA ARG A 250 -2.47 15.19 9.40
C ARG A 250 -3.24 15.43 8.10
N ARG A 251 -2.71 16.28 7.22
CA ARG A 251 -3.31 16.64 5.93
C ARG A 251 -2.66 15.92 4.75
N GLY A 252 -1.63 15.12 4.99
CA GLY A 252 -0.83 14.44 3.98
C GLY A 252 -1.34 13.06 3.59
N ILE A 253 -2.64 12.80 3.67
CA ILE A 253 -3.26 11.52 3.27
C ILE A 253 -3.80 11.69 1.85
N TYR A 254 -3.40 10.83 0.92
CA TYR A 254 -3.71 10.95 -0.50
C TYR A 254 -4.47 9.72 -0.99
N PHE A 255 -5.62 9.94 -1.61
CA PHE A 255 -6.39 8.88 -2.26
C PHE A 255 -5.94 8.70 -3.70
N SER A 256 -5.99 7.46 -4.18
CA SER A 256 -5.65 7.10 -5.57
C SER A 256 -6.82 6.44 -6.29
N ASN A 257 -8.04 6.62 -5.81
CA ASN A 257 -9.20 5.96 -6.38
C ASN A 257 -9.49 6.44 -7.81
N THR A 258 -9.64 5.52 -8.76
CA THR A 258 -9.98 5.83 -10.16
C THR A 258 -11.35 5.31 -10.57
N GLY A 259 -12.02 4.56 -9.70
CA GLY A 259 -13.29 3.92 -10.00
C GLY A 259 -13.80 3.11 -8.82
N SER A 260 -14.84 2.30 -9.03
CA SER A 260 -15.38 1.44 -7.97
C SER A 260 -15.89 0.14 -8.55
N HIS A 261 -16.00 -0.88 -7.71
CA HIS A 261 -16.49 -2.20 -8.09
C HIS A 261 -17.24 -2.84 -6.92
N ASN A 262 -18.03 -3.86 -7.22
CA ASN A 262 -18.54 -4.79 -6.23
C ASN A 262 -17.96 -6.20 -6.48
N TRP A 263 -17.91 -7.01 -5.43
CA TRP A 263 -17.28 -8.33 -5.51
C TRP A 263 -18.11 -9.35 -6.28
N ARG A 264 -19.43 -9.17 -6.35
CA ARG A 264 -20.32 -10.01 -7.16
C ARG A 264 -19.96 -9.91 -8.65
N ASP A 265 -19.72 -8.71 -9.15
CA ASP A 265 -19.32 -8.47 -10.54
C ASP A 265 -17.94 -9.05 -10.82
N ILE A 266 -16.97 -8.84 -9.92
CA ILE A 266 -15.64 -9.46 -10.01
C ILE A 266 -15.74 -10.98 -10.08
N ALA A 267 -16.54 -11.61 -9.21
CA ALA A 267 -16.79 -13.05 -9.27
C ALA A 267 -17.43 -13.46 -10.61
N GLY A 268 -18.33 -12.64 -11.17
CA GLY A 268 -18.89 -12.83 -12.50
C GLY A 268 -17.84 -12.78 -13.63
N TYR A 269 -16.92 -11.81 -13.59
CA TYR A 269 -15.80 -11.73 -14.54
C TYR A 269 -14.88 -12.95 -14.43
N VAL A 270 -14.53 -13.34 -13.20
CA VAL A 270 -13.73 -14.56 -12.92
C VAL A 270 -14.43 -15.80 -13.44
N GLY A 271 -15.75 -15.91 -13.23
CA GLY A 271 -16.56 -17.01 -13.72
C GLY A 271 -16.54 -17.17 -15.23
N ARG A 272 -16.81 -16.10 -15.95
CA ARG A 272 -16.79 -16.11 -17.43
C ARG A 272 -15.41 -16.49 -17.97
N ALA A 273 -14.36 -15.85 -17.47
CA ALA A 273 -13.00 -16.13 -17.91
C ALA A 273 -12.56 -17.57 -17.55
N GLY A 274 -12.77 -17.99 -16.30
CA GLY A 274 -12.34 -19.29 -15.81
C GLY A 274 -13.09 -20.44 -16.47
N PHE A 275 -14.39 -20.31 -16.74
CA PHE A 275 -15.16 -21.32 -17.48
C PHE A 275 -14.70 -21.41 -18.94
N SER A 276 -14.51 -20.28 -19.62
CA SER A 276 -13.99 -20.24 -21.00
C SER A 276 -12.61 -20.87 -21.14
N LEU A 277 -11.78 -20.82 -20.08
CA LEU A 277 -10.46 -21.43 -20.04
C LEU A 277 -10.47 -22.90 -19.59
N GLY A 278 -11.65 -23.48 -19.29
CA GLY A 278 -11.77 -24.83 -18.73
C GLY A 278 -11.23 -24.98 -17.31
N ALA A 279 -10.91 -23.87 -16.63
CA ALA A 279 -10.38 -23.85 -15.27
C ALA A 279 -11.49 -23.96 -14.21
N LEU A 280 -12.74 -23.65 -14.56
CA LEU A 280 -13.91 -23.72 -13.68
C LEU A 280 -14.98 -24.64 -14.26
N LYS A 281 -15.73 -25.31 -13.38
CA LYS A 281 -16.86 -26.18 -13.75
C LYS A 281 -18.13 -25.39 -14.07
N SER A 282 -18.24 -24.16 -13.58
CA SER A 282 -19.37 -23.26 -13.84
C SER A 282 -18.92 -21.81 -13.88
N ALA A 283 -19.57 -21.01 -14.71
CA ALA A 283 -19.39 -19.56 -14.77
C ALA A 283 -20.24 -18.79 -13.74
N LYS A 284 -21.23 -19.44 -13.10
CA LYS A 284 -22.20 -18.78 -12.22
C LYS A 284 -21.63 -18.59 -10.81
N PRO A 285 -21.52 -17.34 -10.31
CA PRO A 285 -21.06 -17.09 -8.94
C PRO A 285 -22.02 -17.57 -7.87
N ARG A 286 -21.46 -17.98 -6.73
CA ARG A 286 -22.21 -18.27 -5.50
C ARG A 286 -21.74 -17.41 -4.34
N SER A 287 -22.63 -17.17 -3.39
CA SER A 287 -22.29 -16.55 -2.12
C SER A 287 -21.60 -17.57 -1.19
N VAL A 288 -20.67 -17.09 -0.36
CA VAL A 288 -20.04 -17.80 0.75
C VAL A 288 -20.09 -16.95 2.02
N THR A 289 -19.92 -17.57 3.19
CA THR A 289 -19.85 -16.82 4.45
C THR A 289 -18.51 -16.10 4.60
N LEU A 290 -18.46 -15.13 5.52
CA LEU A 290 -17.23 -14.41 5.84
C LEU A 290 -16.14 -15.36 6.39
N GLU A 291 -16.53 -16.34 7.19
CA GLU A 291 -15.64 -17.34 7.80
C GLU A 291 -15.04 -18.27 6.74
N GLU A 292 -15.86 -18.72 5.78
CA GLU A 292 -15.41 -19.52 4.63
C GLU A 292 -14.39 -18.74 3.80
N ALA A 293 -14.67 -17.47 3.50
CA ALA A 293 -13.76 -16.61 2.74
C ALA A 293 -12.46 -16.31 3.49
N ALA A 294 -12.55 -15.98 4.79
CA ALA A 294 -11.39 -15.65 5.62
C ALA A 294 -10.41 -16.83 5.72
N SER A 295 -10.93 -18.03 5.94
CA SER A 295 -10.13 -19.26 6.05
C SER A 295 -9.58 -19.74 4.70
N THR A 296 -10.38 -19.63 3.63
CA THR A 296 -10.06 -20.27 2.34
C THR A 296 -9.29 -19.37 1.39
N TRP A 297 -9.62 -18.07 1.35
CA TRP A 297 -9.03 -17.14 0.37
C TRP A 297 -7.81 -16.40 0.89
N LEU A 298 -7.83 -16.02 2.18
CA LEU A 298 -6.86 -15.05 2.73
C LEU A 298 -5.97 -15.62 3.82
N LYS A 299 -6.41 -16.66 4.54
CA LYS A 299 -5.79 -17.07 5.81
C LYS A 299 -5.59 -15.86 6.73
N ALA A 300 -6.60 -15.00 6.79
CA ALA A 300 -6.60 -13.76 7.58
C ALA A 300 -7.72 -13.80 8.61
N THR A 301 -7.74 -12.82 9.51
CA THR A 301 -8.84 -12.68 10.47
C THR A 301 -10.15 -12.32 9.74
N PRO A 302 -11.33 -12.68 10.29
CA PRO A 302 -12.62 -12.27 9.74
C PRO A 302 -12.73 -10.74 9.57
N GLN A 303 -12.17 -9.97 10.50
CA GLN A 303 -12.10 -8.51 10.42
C GLN A 303 -11.38 -8.07 9.13
N VAL A 304 -10.19 -8.61 8.83
CA VAL A 304 -9.45 -8.26 7.61
C VAL A 304 -10.18 -8.72 6.35
N ALA A 305 -10.80 -9.90 6.38
CA ALA A 305 -11.59 -10.40 5.25
C ALA A 305 -12.77 -9.48 4.96
N GLU A 306 -13.50 -9.03 5.99
CA GLU A 306 -14.66 -8.18 5.80
C GLU A 306 -14.26 -6.80 5.27
N MET A 307 -13.28 -6.16 5.90
CA MET A 307 -12.81 -4.82 5.52
C MET A 307 -12.27 -4.75 4.08
N ASN A 308 -11.89 -5.89 3.48
CA ASN A 308 -11.34 -5.95 2.13
C ASN A 308 -12.29 -6.57 1.10
N TYR A 309 -13.33 -7.32 1.50
CA TYR A 309 -14.19 -8.11 0.60
C TYR A 309 -15.69 -7.94 0.82
N ALA A 310 -16.09 -7.27 1.91
CA ALA A 310 -17.50 -7.11 2.29
C ALA A 310 -17.72 -5.85 3.13
N ALA A 311 -16.93 -4.80 2.89
CA ALA A 311 -17.10 -3.49 3.50
C ALA A 311 -17.42 -2.46 2.41
N LYS A 312 -18.15 -1.41 2.80
CA LYS A 312 -18.52 -0.29 1.93
C LYS A 312 -17.71 0.96 2.29
#